data_AF-A0AAN0SU61-F1
#
_entry.id   AF-A0AAN0SU61-F1
#
_cell.length_a   1.000
_cell.length_b   1.000
_cell.length_c   1.000
_cell.angle_alpha   90.00
_cell.angle_beta   90.00
_cell.angle_gamma   90.00
#
_symmetry.space_group_name_H-M   'P 1'
#
loop_
_entity.id
_entity.type
_entity.pdbx_description
1 polymer ?
#
loop_
_entity_poly.entity_id
_entity_poly.type
_entity_poly.pdbx_seq_one_letter_code
_entity_poly.pdbx_strand_id
1 'polypeptide(L)' 'MIKIARAVMIIAIVIVIIAGLIAPFSLKEKMVHTFGMLFYGAIGLGGLTLLNYIIKKQRKEK' A
#
# COMPACT_ATOMS: atom_id res chain seq x y z
N MET A 1 -8.79 -12.05 7.67
CA MET A 1 -9.23 -10.95 6.79
C MET A 1 -8.16 -9.86 6.64
N ILE A 2 -7.81 -9.09 7.68
CA ILE A 2 -6.81 -8.00 7.56
C ILE A 2 -5.41 -8.47 7.13
N LYS A 3 -4.96 -9.65 7.58
CA LYS A 3 -3.68 -10.22 7.12
C LYS A 3 -3.67 -10.46 5.60
N ILE A 4 -4.79 -10.95 5.06
CA ILE A 4 -4.96 -11.18 3.61
C ILE A 4 -5.04 -9.84 2.88
N ALA A 5 -5.82 -8.88 3.38
CA ALA A 5 -5.90 -7.53 2.81
C ALA A 5 -4.52 -6.85 2.76
N ARG A 6 -3.70 -7.00 3.81
CA ARG A 6 -2.33 -6.49 3.83
C ARG A 6 -1.46 -7.17 2.77
N ALA A 7 -1.54 -8.49 2.64
CA ALA A 7 -0.78 -9.22 1.63
C ALA A 7 -1.18 -8.81 0.20
N VAL A 8 -2.49 -8.72 -0.09
CA VAL A 8 -3.02 -8.26 -1.38
C VAL A 8 -2.53 -6.85 -1.71
N MET A 9 -2.52 -5.94 -0.74
CA MET A 9 -2.06 -4.58 -0.96
C MET A 9 -0.55 -4.50 -1.24
N ILE A 10 0.27 -5.31 -0.57
CA ILE A 10 1.71 -5.40 -0.87
C ILE A 10 1.92 -5.89 -2.31
N ILE A 11 1.19 -6.93 -2.72
CA ILE A 11 1.25 -7.45 -4.09
C ILE A 11 0.85 -6.37 -5.10
N ALA A 12 -0.23 -5.62 -4.83
CA ALA A 12 -0.67 -4.53 -5.69
C ALA A 12 0.40 -3.43 -5.83
N ILE A 13 1.03 -3.03 -4.73
CA ILE A 13 2.12 -2.02 -4.74
C ILE A 13 3.28 -2.51 -5.62
N VAL A 14 3.69 -3.78 -5.49
CA VAL A 14 4.77 -4.37 -6.30
C VAL A 14 4.41 -4.37 -7.79
N ILE A 15 3.19 -4.80 -8.14
CA ILE A 15 2.72 -4.80 -9.54
C ILE A 15 2.77 -3.40 -10.14
N VAL A 16 2.30 -2.39 -9.41
CA VAL A 16 2.28 -1.02 -9.93
C VAL A 16 3.68 -0.44 -10.06
N ILE A 17 4.60 -0.74 -9.14
CA ILE A 17 6.01 -0.32 -9.28
C ILE A 17 6.62 -0.93 -10.55
N ILE A 18 6.42 -2.23 -10.79
CA ILE A 18 6.89 -2.90 -12.01
C ILE A 18 6.26 -2.25 -13.25
N ALA A 19 4.95 -1.98 -13.23
CA ALA A 19 4.24 -1.33 -14.33
C ALA A 19 4.81 0.07 -14.65
N GLY A 20 5.13 0.87 -13.63
CA GLY A 20 5.77 2.18 -13.82
C GLY A 20 7.19 2.09 -14.38
N LEU A 21 7.91 1.02 -14.06
CA LEU A 21 9.25 0.77 -14.59
C LEU A 21 9.25 0.33 -16.06
N ILE A 22 8.25 -0.42 -16.51
CA ILE A 22 8.12 -0.84 -17.92
C ILE A 22 7.45 0.23 -18.80
N ALA A 23 6.67 1.14 -18.21
CA ALA A 23 5.99 2.19 -18.96
C ALA A 23 6.99 3.12 -19.68
N PRO A 24 6.64 3.67 -20.87
CA PRO A 24 7.52 4.50 -21.69
C PRO A 24 7.65 5.94 -21.14
N PHE A 25 7.98 6.06 -19.86
CA PHE A 25 8.19 7.33 -19.15
C PHE A 25 9.66 7.76 -19.19
N SER A 26 9.91 9.05 -19.06
CA SER A 26 11.25 9.58 -18.80
C SER A 26 11.75 9.17 -17.41
N LEU A 27 13.07 9.24 -17.18
CA LEU A 27 13.67 8.86 -15.88
C LEU A 27 13.07 9.65 -14.70
N LYS A 28 12.80 10.95 -14.91
CA LYS A 28 12.19 11.82 -13.89
C LYS A 28 10.78 11.36 -13.53
N GLU A 29 9.96 11.07 -14.53
CA GLU A 29 8.58 10.59 -14.34
C GLU A 29 8.56 9.22 -13.66
N LYS A 30 9.49 8.32 -14.02
CA LYS A 30 9.65 7.02 -13.33
C LYS A 30 9.94 7.20 -11.84
N MET A 31 10.84 8.13 -11.49
CA MET A 31 11.13 8.42 -10.09
C MET A 31 9.90 8.97 -9.36
N VAL A 32 9.24 9.98 -9.92
CA VAL A 32 8.04 10.58 -9.32
C VAL A 32 6.94 9.53 -9.14
N HIS A 33 6.71 8.69 -10.14
CA HIS A 33 5.74 7.60 -10.06
C HIS A 33 6.10 6.60 -8.96
N THR A 34 7.34 6.09 -8.94
CA THR A 34 7.76 5.09 -7.94
C THR A 34 7.71 5.64 -6.52
N PHE A 35 8.22 6.86 -6.28
CA PHE A 35 8.15 7.48 -4.96
C PHE A 35 6.72 7.80 -4.54
N GLY A 36 5.89 8.28 -5.47
CA GLY A 36 4.46 8.49 -5.23
C GLY A 36 3.77 7.19 -4.81
N MET A 37 4.02 6.09 -5.52
CA MET A 37 3.41 4.80 -5.22
C MET A 37 3.91 4.18 -3.93
N LEU A 38 5.19 4.36 -3.58
CA LEU A 38 5.70 3.98 -2.27
C LEU A 38 5.01 4.78 -1.15
N PHE A 39 4.82 6.09 -1.35
CA PHE A 39 4.15 6.95 -0.38
C PHE A 39 2.68 6.55 -0.17
N TYR A 40 1.91 6.42 -1.24
CA TYR A 40 0.51 5.98 -1.15
C TYR A 40 0.38 4.55 -0.63
N GLY A 41 1.30 3.66 -1.01
CA GLY A 41 1.36 2.29 -0.49
C GLY A 41 1.60 2.25 1.02
N ALA A 42 2.51 3.09 1.53
CA ALA A 42 2.78 3.22 2.96
C ALA A 42 1.54 3.76 3.72
N ILE A 43 0.85 4.75 3.17
CA ILE A 43 -0.42 5.26 3.74
C ILE A 43 -1.46 4.14 3.82
N GLY A 44 -1.65 3.37 2.74
CA GLY A 44 -2.58 2.24 2.74
C GLY A 44 -2.24 1.21 3.83
N LEU A 45 -0.96 0.85 3.97
CA LEU A 45 -0.48 -0.07 5.02
C LEU A 45 -0.71 0.47 6.43
N GLY A 46 -0.48 1.77 6.63
CA GLY A 46 -0.79 2.47 7.88
C GLY A 46 -2.29 2.41 8.20
N GLY A 47 -3.14 2.70 7.22
CA GLY A 47 -4.60 2.64 7.34
C GLY A 47 -5.11 1.26 7.75
N LEU A 48 -4.63 0.18 7.12
CA LEU A 48 -4.97 -1.19 7.54
C LEU A 48 -4.52 -1.51 8.96
N THR A 49 -3.39 -0.94 9.39
CA THR A 49 -2.86 -1.14 10.74
C THR A 49 -3.75 -0.46 11.79
N LEU A 50 -4.15 0.78 11.53
CA LEU A 50 -5.09 1.53 12.36
C LEU A 50 -6.46 0.84 12.43
N LEU A 51 -6.98 0.38 11.29
CA LEU A 51 -8.25 -0.35 11.24
C LEU A 51 -8.20 -1.63 12.09
N ASN A 52 -7.09 -2.38 12.01
CA ASN A 52 -6.88 -3.57 12.84
C ASN A 52 -6.85 -3.23 14.33
N TYR A 53 -6.22 -2.12 14.69
CA TYR A 53 -6.17 -1.64 16.07
C TYR A 53 -7.58 -1.29 16.58
N ILE A 54 -8.35 -0.50 15.81
CA ILE A 54 -9.72 -0.11 16.15
C ILE A 54 -10.61 -1.36 16.34
N ILE A 55 -10.58 -2.31 15.41
CA ILE A 55 -11.37 -3.55 15.50
C ILE A 55 -11.00 -4.35 16.76
N LYS A 56 -9.71 -4.43 17.09
CA LYS A 56 -9.27 -5.13 18.31
C LYS A 56 -9.72 -4.40 19.57
N LYS A 57 -9.65 -3.07 19.60
CA LYS A 57 -10.11 -2.26 20.74
C LYS A 57 -11.61 -2.44 20.96
N GLN A 58 -12.41 -2.30 19.90
CA GLN A 58 -13.87 -2.47 19.95
C GLN A 58 -14.32 -3.87 20.39
N ARG A 59 -13.54 -4.92 20.09
CA ARG A 59 -13.83 -6.28 20.59
C ARG A 59 -13.49 -6.49 22.07
N LYS A 60 -12.59 -5.70 22.65
CA LYS A 60 -12.22 -5.79 24.07
C LYS A 60 -13.16 -5.01 24.98
N GLU A 61 -13.83 -4.00 24.44
CA GLU A 61 -14.83 -3.17 25.13
C GLU A 61 -16.24 -3.78 25.09
N LYS A 62 -16.40 -4.95 24.42
CA LYS A 62 -17.62 -5.74 24.32
C LYS A 62 -17.48 -7.01 25.13
#